data_AF-X1ENY0-F1
#
_entry.id   AF-X1ENY0-F1
#
_cell.length_a   1.000
_cell.length_b   1.000
_cell.length_c   1.000
_cell.angle_alpha   90.00
_cell.angle_beta   90.00
_cell.angle_gamma   90.00
#
_symmetry.space_group_name_H-M   'P 1'
#
loop_
_entity.id
_entity.type
_entity.pdbx_description
1 polymer ?
#
loop_
_entity_poly.entity_id
_entity_poly.type
_entity_poly.pdbx_seq_one_letter_code
_entity_poly.pdbx_strand_id
1 'polypeptide(L)'
;MVIAIDATGGEYAPHEIVKGAIKAAQEYKVEIALVGRRDILYVLASRHLGKLGMTIIDASQAIGPNESPLEAIRSKPDSSIVVGINLVRDGRASAFVSAGNSGAVFAAALLNLGKIKGVPRPAIGSFINITPATPIFLIDAGANVDCRPEHLVWFANLGNLYVSQIIGINSPRIGLLSNGEEGTKGNKLIKETHKLLKSSGLNFIGNIEGQDI
;
A
#
# COMPACT_ATOMS: atom_id res chain seq x y z
N MET A 1 18.05 -7.81 3.78
CA MET A 1 16.66 -7.66 3.25
C MET A 1 16.62 -6.33 2.53
N VAL A 2 16.36 -6.34 1.22
CA VAL A 2 16.44 -5.13 0.39
C VAL A 2 15.05 -4.55 0.19
N ILE A 3 14.89 -3.24 0.43
CA ILE A 3 13.67 -2.49 0.12
C ILE A 3 13.94 -1.61 -1.09
N ALA A 4 13.18 -1.80 -2.16
CA ALA A 4 13.21 -0.94 -3.33
C ALA A 4 12.38 0.33 -3.07
N ILE A 5 12.95 1.49 -3.34
CA ILE A 5 12.29 2.78 -3.15
C ILE A 5 12.29 3.51 -4.49
N ASP A 6 11.10 3.82 -5.00
CA ASP A 6 10.95 4.76 -6.11
C ASP A 6 11.38 6.15 -5.65
N ALA A 7 12.55 6.57 -6.11
CA ALA A 7 13.14 7.84 -5.76
C ALA A 7 12.66 9.00 -6.65
N THR A 8 11.79 8.73 -7.63
CA THR A 8 11.33 9.72 -8.61
C THR A 8 9.88 10.15 -8.36
N GLY A 9 9.06 9.29 -7.76
CA GLY A 9 7.68 9.57 -7.40
C GLY A 9 7.54 10.44 -6.15
N GLY A 10 6.68 11.46 -6.24
CA GLY A 10 6.32 12.35 -5.13
C GLY A 10 6.60 13.82 -5.45
N GLU A 11 5.89 14.72 -4.78
CA GLU A 11 5.98 16.17 -5.03
C GLU A 11 7.38 16.74 -4.74
N TYR A 12 8.04 16.24 -3.69
CA TYR A 12 9.38 16.66 -3.26
C TYR A 12 10.48 15.67 -3.65
N ALA A 13 10.19 14.76 -4.58
CA ALA A 13 11.18 13.84 -5.11
C ALA A 13 12.18 14.58 -6.02
N PRO A 14 13.43 14.12 -6.12
CA PRO A 14 14.01 12.97 -5.41
C PRO A 14 14.53 13.31 -4.00
N HIS A 15 14.62 14.58 -3.63
CA HIS A 15 15.36 15.03 -2.44
C HIS A 15 14.81 14.46 -1.13
N GLU A 16 13.51 14.65 -0.84
CA GLU A 16 12.93 14.18 0.42
C GLU A 16 12.83 12.65 0.46
N ILE A 17 12.69 11.98 -0.69
CA ILE A 17 12.70 10.51 -0.76
C ILE A 17 14.10 9.97 -0.41
N VAL A 18 15.17 10.52 -0.99
CA VAL A 18 16.55 10.09 -0.68
C VAL A 18 16.89 10.36 0.78
N LYS A 19 16.49 11.51 1.33
CA LYS A 19 16.67 11.84 2.75
C LYS A 19 15.93 10.86 3.66
N GLY A 20 14.68 10.53 3.35
CA GLY A 20 13.90 9.52 4.05
C GLY A 20 14.55 8.13 4.00
N ALA A 21 15.05 7.73 2.83
CA ALA A 21 15.78 6.48 2.65
C ALA A 21 17.06 6.42 3.49
N ILE A 22 17.87 7.48 3.49
CA ILE A 22 19.08 7.55 4.32
C ILE A 22 18.73 7.39 5.80
N LYS A 23 17.69 8.11 6.28
CA LYS A 23 17.23 8.00 7.67
C LYS A 23 16.77 6.57 7.99
N ALA A 24 15.98 5.95 7.12
CA ALA A 24 15.51 4.59 7.29
C ALA A 24 16.67 3.57 7.34
N ALA A 25 17.66 3.69 6.47
CA ALA A 25 18.84 2.82 6.49
C ALA A 25 19.67 3.00 7.78
N GLN A 26 19.76 4.23 8.31
CA GLN A 26 20.45 4.50 9.57
C GLN A 26 19.72 3.94 10.79
N GLU A 27 18.41 4.12 10.85
CA GLU A 27 17.57 3.77 12.00
C GLU A 27 17.28 2.26 12.05
N TYR A 28 16.86 1.68 10.93
CA TYR A 28 16.42 0.28 10.87
C TYR A 28 17.48 -0.70 10.37
N LYS A 29 18.64 -0.21 9.92
CA LYS A 29 19.74 -1.03 9.37
C LYS A 29 19.30 -1.95 8.22
N VAL A 30 18.35 -1.48 7.40
CA VAL A 30 17.86 -2.18 6.21
C VAL A 30 18.67 -1.79 4.98
N GLU A 31 18.80 -2.72 4.03
CA GLU A 31 19.39 -2.44 2.72
C GLU A 31 18.37 -1.74 1.83
N ILE A 32 18.80 -0.75 1.06
CA ILE A 32 17.91 0.05 0.21
C ILE A 32 18.40 0.06 -1.23
N ALA A 33 17.48 -0.16 -2.16
CA ALA A 33 17.68 0.07 -3.58
C ALA A 33 16.90 1.33 -4.01
N LEU A 34 17.61 2.44 -4.22
CA LEU A 34 17.04 3.66 -4.77
C LEU A 34 16.83 3.49 -6.28
N VAL A 35 15.59 3.58 -6.74
CA VAL A 35 15.22 3.37 -8.14
C VAL A 35 14.90 4.71 -8.81
N GLY A 36 15.63 5.06 -9.85
CA GLY A 36 15.46 6.32 -10.57
C GLY A 36 16.71 6.70 -11.35
N ARG A 37 16.76 7.94 -11.85
CA ARG A 37 17.89 8.44 -12.64
C ARG A 37 19.21 8.41 -11.88
N ARG A 38 20.15 7.58 -12.34
CA ARG A 38 21.41 7.32 -11.65
C ARG A 38 22.24 8.56 -11.38
N ASP A 39 22.35 9.45 -12.35
CA ASP A 39 23.17 10.66 -12.26
C ASP A 39 22.68 11.60 -11.15
N ILE A 40 21.36 11.80 -11.06
CA ILE A 40 20.73 12.63 -10.01
C ILE A 40 20.89 11.96 -8.64
N LEU A 41 20.58 10.65 -8.55
CA LEU A 41 20.64 9.94 -7.27
C LEU A 41 22.07 9.80 -6.75
N TYR A 42 23.07 9.69 -7.63
CA TYR A 42 24.47 9.62 -7.23
C TYR A 42 24.91 10.92 -6.55
N VAL A 43 24.50 12.08 -7.07
CA VAL A 43 24.80 13.38 -6.43
C VAL A 43 24.21 13.45 -5.02
N LEU A 44 22.99 12.96 -4.83
CA LEU A 44 22.29 13.05 -3.55
C LEU A 44 22.74 12.00 -2.51
N ALA A 45 23.10 10.79 -2.96
CA ALA A 45 23.29 9.64 -2.07
C ALA A 45 24.71 9.05 -2.06
N SER A 46 25.63 9.45 -2.95
CA SER A 46 26.97 8.82 -3.11
C SER A 46 27.74 8.65 -1.80
N ARG A 47 27.69 9.63 -0.91
CA ARG A 47 28.37 9.60 0.41
C ARG A 47 27.84 8.51 1.36
N HIS A 48 26.66 7.98 1.08
CA HIS A 48 25.92 7.03 1.91
C HIS A 48 25.89 5.60 1.33
N LEU A 49 26.09 5.43 0.01
CA LEU A 49 25.94 4.13 -0.67
C LEU A 49 26.68 2.98 0.01
N GLY A 50 28.01 3.10 0.13
CA GLY A 50 28.85 2.06 0.75
C GLY A 50 28.74 1.95 2.27
N LYS A 51 28.20 2.98 2.95
CA LYS A 51 28.15 3.04 4.43
C LYS A 51 26.86 2.48 5.00
N LEU A 52 25.76 2.61 4.26
CA LEU A 52 24.41 2.31 4.73
C LEU A 52 23.73 1.17 3.96
N GLY A 53 24.48 0.37 3.20
CA GLY A 53 23.91 -0.71 2.40
C GLY A 53 22.92 -0.19 1.35
N MET A 54 23.23 0.96 0.75
CA MET A 54 22.37 1.59 -0.26
C MET A 54 22.94 1.39 -1.65
N THR A 55 22.07 1.08 -2.60
CA THR A 55 22.42 0.92 -4.01
C THR A 55 21.52 1.79 -4.88
N ILE A 56 22.01 2.11 -6.08
CA ILE A 56 21.23 2.83 -7.10
C ILE A 56 20.91 1.85 -8.23
N ILE A 57 19.62 1.71 -8.51
CA ILE A 57 19.09 0.99 -9.67
C ILE A 57 18.61 2.05 -10.65
N ASP A 58 19.21 2.06 -11.83
CA ASP A 58 18.89 3.05 -12.84
C ASP A 58 17.50 2.80 -13.42
N ALA A 59 16.73 3.87 -13.59
CA ALA A 59 15.46 3.89 -14.30
C ALA A 59 15.35 5.26 -14.99
N SER A 60 15.24 5.26 -16.32
CA SER A 60 15.32 6.48 -17.12
C SER A 60 14.00 7.24 -17.22
N GLN A 61 12.88 6.60 -16.90
CA GLN A 61 11.54 7.16 -17.05
C GLN A 61 10.86 7.44 -15.70
N ALA A 62 9.87 8.32 -15.73
CA ALA A 62 9.03 8.66 -14.58
C ALA A 62 7.56 8.70 -15.01
N ILE A 63 6.67 8.24 -14.13
CA ILE A 63 5.22 8.38 -14.30
C ILE A 63 4.77 9.63 -13.54
N GLY A 64 4.21 10.58 -14.26
CA GLY A 64 3.67 11.82 -13.72
C GLY A 64 2.35 11.60 -12.96
N PRO A 65 1.94 12.57 -12.12
CA PRO A 65 0.81 12.43 -11.22
C PRO A 65 -0.54 12.29 -11.94
N ASN A 66 -0.70 12.92 -13.12
CA ASN A 66 -1.97 12.97 -13.84
C ASN A 66 -2.07 11.99 -15.02
N GLU A 67 -1.11 11.10 -15.17
CA GLU A 67 -1.11 10.13 -16.27
C GLU A 67 -2.09 8.99 -15.98
N SER A 68 -2.74 8.49 -17.03
CA SER A 68 -3.56 7.29 -16.98
C SER A 68 -2.70 6.10 -16.53
N PRO A 69 -3.01 5.44 -15.40
CA PRO A 69 -2.13 4.42 -14.81
C PRO A 69 -1.73 3.29 -15.76
N LEU A 70 -2.70 2.70 -16.46
CA LEU A 70 -2.46 1.55 -17.33
C LEU A 70 -1.67 1.92 -18.59
N GLU A 71 -1.92 3.10 -19.14
CA GLU A 71 -1.21 3.61 -20.32
C GLU A 71 0.22 4.00 -19.95
N ALA A 72 0.42 4.65 -18.81
CA ALA A 72 1.73 5.05 -18.31
C ALA A 72 2.64 3.83 -18.08
N ILE A 73 2.13 2.78 -17.42
CA ILE A 73 2.90 1.56 -17.18
C ILE A 73 3.32 0.88 -18.50
N ARG A 74 2.41 0.83 -19.48
CA ARG A 74 2.69 0.19 -20.79
C ARG A 74 3.67 1.00 -21.64
N SER A 75 3.54 2.32 -21.63
CA SER A 75 4.39 3.21 -22.43
C SER A 75 5.74 3.51 -21.77
N LYS A 76 5.86 3.33 -20.45
CA LYS A 76 7.07 3.60 -19.67
C LYS A 76 7.56 2.37 -18.89
N PRO A 77 7.99 1.30 -19.60
CA PRO A 77 8.47 0.08 -18.97
C PRO A 77 9.75 0.28 -18.15
N ASP A 78 10.51 1.36 -18.41
CA ASP A 78 11.71 1.74 -17.67
C ASP A 78 11.43 2.86 -16.64
N SER A 79 10.18 2.95 -16.17
CA SER A 79 9.83 3.86 -15.08
C SER A 79 10.29 3.33 -13.74
N SER A 80 10.65 4.23 -12.81
CA SER A 80 11.08 3.85 -11.46
C SER A 80 10.07 2.95 -10.72
N ILE A 81 8.77 3.14 -10.95
CA ILE A 81 7.71 2.27 -10.43
C ILE A 81 7.80 0.85 -11.00
N VAL A 82 7.86 0.72 -12.33
CA VAL A 82 7.90 -0.59 -13.00
C VAL A 82 9.19 -1.33 -12.67
N VAL A 83 10.33 -0.64 -12.74
CA VAL A 83 11.64 -1.20 -12.38
C VAL A 83 11.66 -1.66 -10.92
N GLY A 84 11.18 -0.83 -9.99
CA GLY A 84 11.14 -1.16 -8.56
C GLY A 84 10.27 -2.38 -8.25
N ILE A 85 9.11 -2.50 -8.90
CA ILE A 85 8.23 -3.65 -8.74
C ILE A 85 8.86 -4.92 -9.36
N ASN A 86 9.54 -4.80 -10.50
CA ASN A 86 10.25 -5.92 -11.10
C ASN A 86 11.36 -6.45 -10.18
N LEU A 87 12.05 -5.59 -9.41
CA LEU A 87 13.00 -6.05 -8.40
C LEU A 87 12.35 -6.97 -7.36
N VAL A 88 11.10 -6.69 -6.96
CA VAL A 88 10.35 -7.54 -6.03
C VAL A 88 9.95 -8.85 -6.71
N ARG A 89 9.41 -8.78 -7.93
CA ARG A 89 9.04 -9.95 -8.74
C ARG A 89 10.21 -10.91 -8.90
N ASP A 90 11.39 -10.37 -9.19
CA ASP A 90 12.61 -11.12 -9.51
C ASP A 90 13.37 -11.55 -8.24
N GLY A 91 12.81 -11.32 -7.05
CA GLY A 91 13.42 -11.72 -5.76
C GLY A 91 14.64 -10.90 -5.35
N ARG A 92 14.91 -9.78 -6.04
CA ARG A 92 16.05 -8.87 -5.76
C ARG A 92 15.71 -7.84 -4.68
N ALA A 93 14.43 -7.61 -4.42
CA ALA A 93 13.92 -6.81 -3.31
C ALA A 93 12.79 -7.57 -2.61
N SER A 94 12.62 -7.33 -1.32
CA SER A 94 11.57 -7.93 -0.49
C SER A 94 10.30 -7.09 -0.44
N ALA A 95 10.43 -5.78 -0.68
CA ALA A 95 9.32 -4.83 -0.70
C ALA A 95 9.62 -3.67 -1.64
N PHE A 96 8.57 -2.96 -2.04
CA PHE A 96 8.64 -1.74 -2.84
C PHE A 96 7.82 -0.62 -2.19
N VAL A 97 8.36 0.60 -2.20
CA VAL A 97 7.72 1.81 -1.65
C VAL A 97 7.79 2.93 -2.68
N SER A 98 6.69 3.67 -2.86
CA SER A 98 6.61 4.82 -3.76
C SER A 98 5.64 5.86 -3.20
N ALA A 99 5.99 7.14 -3.39
CA ALA A 99 5.09 8.27 -3.20
C ALA A 99 4.56 8.82 -4.55
N GLY A 100 4.73 8.06 -5.62
CA GLY A 100 4.27 8.39 -6.97
C GLY A 100 2.76 8.13 -7.17
N ASN A 101 2.35 8.08 -8.44
CA ASN A 101 0.95 7.86 -8.81
C ASN A 101 0.42 6.53 -8.22
N SER A 102 -0.51 6.60 -7.26
CA SER A 102 -1.06 5.44 -6.54
C SER A 102 -1.69 4.41 -7.48
N GLY A 103 -2.39 4.87 -8.52
CA GLY A 103 -2.99 3.99 -9.52
C GLY A 103 -1.92 3.23 -10.31
N ALA A 104 -0.82 3.88 -10.66
CA ALA A 104 0.30 3.26 -11.37
C ALA A 104 1.03 2.24 -10.48
N VAL A 105 1.25 2.55 -9.20
CA VAL A 105 1.83 1.60 -8.25
C VAL A 105 0.94 0.37 -8.11
N PHE A 106 -0.37 0.57 -7.88
CA PHE A 106 -1.32 -0.52 -7.72
C PHE A 106 -1.42 -1.38 -8.99
N ALA A 107 -1.57 -0.76 -10.15
CA ALA A 107 -1.69 -1.48 -11.42
C ALA A 107 -0.41 -2.24 -11.77
N ALA A 108 0.77 -1.65 -11.57
CA ALA A 108 2.04 -2.32 -11.83
C ALA A 108 2.24 -3.50 -10.88
N ALA A 109 1.87 -3.36 -9.60
CA ALA A 109 1.96 -4.45 -8.63
C ALA A 109 1.02 -5.59 -9.02
N LEU A 110 -0.23 -5.28 -9.34
CA LEU A 110 -1.22 -6.30 -9.74
C LEU A 110 -0.81 -7.03 -11.02
N LEU A 111 -0.27 -6.32 -12.02
CA LEU A 111 0.11 -6.92 -13.31
C LEU A 111 1.41 -7.73 -13.21
N ASN A 112 2.40 -7.27 -12.45
CA ASN A 112 3.73 -7.87 -12.43
C ASN A 112 3.95 -8.85 -11.26
N LEU A 113 3.36 -8.60 -10.08
CA LEU A 113 3.44 -9.49 -8.92
C LEU A 113 2.23 -10.44 -8.84
N GLY A 114 1.09 -10.01 -9.37
CA GLY A 114 -0.16 -10.72 -9.20
C GLY A 114 -0.74 -10.58 -7.80
N LYS A 115 -1.77 -11.36 -7.52
CA LYS A 115 -2.43 -11.44 -6.22
C LYS A 115 -2.11 -12.76 -5.53
N ILE A 116 -2.19 -12.77 -4.21
CA ILE A 116 -2.07 -14.01 -3.43
C ILE A 116 -3.13 -15.01 -3.92
N LYS A 117 -2.73 -16.27 -4.12
CA LYS A 117 -3.62 -17.34 -4.58
C LYS A 117 -4.82 -17.47 -3.63
N GLY A 118 -6.02 -17.45 -4.17
CA GLY A 118 -7.26 -17.54 -3.40
C GLY A 118 -7.82 -16.18 -2.93
N VAL A 119 -7.01 -15.12 -2.90
CA VAL A 119 -7.51 -13.78 -2.61
C VAL A 119 -8.23 -13.24 -3.86
N PRO A 120 -9.50 -12.83 -3.77
CA PRO A 120 -10.28 -12.45 -4.95
C PRO A 120 -9.76 -11.17 -5.59
N ARG A 121 -9.47 -10.14 -4.79
CA ARG A 121 -8.96 -8.83 -5.22
C ARG A 121 -8.03 -8.26 -4.13
N PRO A 122 -6.96 -7.54 -4.51
CA PRO A 122 -6.20 -6.74 -3.56
C PRO A 122 -7.04 -5.54 -3.07
N ALA A 123 -6.62 -4.93 -1.97
CA ALA A 123 -7.23 -3.73 -1.40
C ALA A 123 -6.13 -2.77 -0.92
N ILE A 124 -6.45 -1.49 -0.83
CA ILE A 124 -5.58 -0.49 -0.20
C ILE A 124 -6.02 -0.34 1.25
N GLY A 125 -5.09 -0.55 2.17
CA GLY A 125 -5.27 -0.27 3.58
C GLY A 125 -4.67 1.09 3.95
N SER A 126 -5.33 1.85 4.82
CA SER A 126 -4.83 3.12 5.32
C SER A 126 -5.13 3.29 6.80
N PHE A 127 -4.18 3.84 7.55
CA PHE A 127 -4.42 4.26 8.93
C PHE A 127 -5.02 5.66 8.95
N ILE A 128 -6.17 5.78 9.63
CA ILE A 128 -6.81 7.03 10.00
C ILE A 128 -6.51 7.26 11.48
N ASN A 129 -5.69 8.28 11.75
CA ASN A 129 -5.23 8.61 13.10
C ASN A 129 -5.85 9.95 13.55
N ILE A 130 -7.18 9.98 13.68
CA ILE A 130 -7.91 11.18 14.16
C ILE A 130 -7.68 11.37 15.66
N THR A 131 -7.64 10.28 16.44
CA THR A 131 -7.29 10.32 17.86
C THR A 131 -6.06 9.46 18.16
N PRO A 132 -5.12 9.90 19.02
CA PRO A 132 -3.93 9.11 19.36
C PRO A 132 -4.23 7.77 20.06
N ALA A 133 -5.41 7.64 20.65
CA ALA A 133 -5.75 6.52 21.53
C ALA A 133 -6.23 5.27 20.78
N THR A 134 -6.82 5.41 19.60
CA THR A 134 -7.35 4.27 18.83
C THR A 134 -7.07 4.45 17.34
N PRO A 135 -6.01 3.83 16.79
CA PRO A 135 -5.76 3.87 15.35
C PRO A 135 -6.86 3.09 14.61
N ILE A 136 -7.39 3.67 13.53
CA ILE A 136 -8.39 3.02 12.69
C ILE A 136 -7.72 2.58 11.40
N PHE A 137 -7.86 1.30 11.05
CA PHE A 137 -7.38 0.77 9.77
C PHE A 137 -8.55 0.65 8.79
N LEU A 138 -8.62 1.56 7.83
CA LEU A 138 -9.60 1.54 6.75
C LEU A 138 -9.14 0.60 5.63
N ILE A 139 -10.00 -0.33 5.23
CA ILE A 139 -9.79 -1.23 4.09
C ILE A 139 -11.15 -1.59 3.46
N ASP A 140 -11.42 -1.37 2.18
CA ASP A 140 -10.58 -0.82 1.10
C ASP A 140 -10.66 0.72 0.98
N ALA A 141 -9.52 1.39 0.81
CA ALA A 141 -9.39 2.85 0.71
C ALA A 141 -9.28 3.38 -0.73
N GLY A 142 -9.68 2.60 -1.74
CA GLY A 142 -9.83 3.09 -3.12
C GLY A 142 -9.23 2.19 -4.20
N ALA A 143 -8.86 0.94 -3.90
CA ALA A 143 -8.41 0.01 -4.93
C ALA A 143 -9.55 -0.46 -5.84
N ASN A 144 -10.76 -0.61 -5.27
CA ASN A 144 -11.92 -1.19 -5.93
C ASN A 144 -13.09 -0.21 -5.85
N VAL A 145 -13.62 0.18 -7.01
CA VAL A 145 -14.83 1.01 -7.11
C VAL A 145 -16.07 0.20 -6.76
N ASP A 146 -16.22 -0.97 -7.37
CA ASP A 146 -17.35 -1.87 -7.14
C ASP A 146 -16.92 -3.14 -6.38
N CYS A 147 -17.66 -3.47 -5.34
CA CYS A 147 -17.44 -4.65 -4.51
C CYS A 147 -18.72 -5.47 -4.37
N ARG A 148 -18.54 -6.78 -4.19
CA ARG A 148 -19.58 -7.72 -3.74
C ARG A 148 -19.45 -7.95 -2.23
N PRO A 149 -20.51 -8.43 -1.54
CA PRO A 149 -20.46 -8.66 -0.10
C PRO A 149 -19.28 -9.54 0.35
N GLU A 150 -18.93 -10.57 -0.41
CA GLU A 150 -17.83 -11.46 -0.08
C GLU A 150 -16.47 -10.76 -0.15
N HIS A 151 -16.33 -9.72 -0.97
CA HIS A 151 -15.11 -8.93 -1.03
C HIS A 151 -14.87 -8.18 0.28
N LEU A 152 -15.91 -7.61 0.87
CA LEU A 152 -15.80 -6.88 2.15
C LEU A 152 -15.47 -7.83 3.30
N VAL A 153 -16.02 -9.05 3.30
CA VAL A 153 -15.62 -10.09 4.27
C VAL A 153 -14.14 -10.45 4.11
N TRP A 154 -13.65 -10.55 2.87
CA TRP A 154 -12.22 -10.75 2.61
C TRP A 154 -11.37 -9.59 3.11
N PHE A 155 -11.79 -8.35 2.89
CA PHE A 155 -11.09 -7.17 3.39
C PHE A 155 -11.05 -7.13 4.91
N ALA A 156 -12.14 -7.49 5.59
CA ALA A 156 -12.17 -7.64 7.04
C ALA A 156 -11.15 -8.69 7.54
N ASN A 157 -11.02 -9.82 6.86
CA ASN A 157 -10.01 -10.84 7.19
C ASN A 157 -8.58 -10.33 6.97
N LEU A 158 -8.32 -9.64 5.85
CA LEU A 158 -7.00 -9.05 5.56
C LEU A 158 -6.64 -7.97 6.59
N GLY A 159 -7.58 -7.08 6.93
CA GLY A 159 -7.40 -6.07 7.96
C GLY A 159 -7.16 -6.68 9.33
N ASN A 160 -7.94 -7.69 9.72
CA ASN A 160 -7.74 -8.43 10.96
C ASN A 160 -6.33 -9.05 11.05
N LEU A 161 -5.87 -9.69 9.97
CA LEU A 161 -4.54 -10.28 9.92
C LEU A 161 -3.45 -9.21 9.99
N TYR A 162 -3.54 -8.15 9.18
CA TYR A 162 -2.55 -7.09 9.16
C TYR A 162 -2.43 -6.40 10.52
N VAL A 163 -3.56 -6.00 11.11
CA VAL A 163 -3.59 -5.31 12.40
C VAL A 163 -3.09 -6.23 13.53
N SER A 164 -3.48 -7.49 13.55
CA SER A 164 -3.01 -8.42 14.59
C SER A 164 -1.54 -8.75 14.47
N GLN A 165 -1.02 -9.01 13.27
CA GLN A 165 0.36 -9.47 13.07
C GLN A 165 1.37 -8.33 13.02
N ILE A 166 1.02 -7.19 12.42
CA ILE A 166 1.95 -6.08 12.19
C ILE A 166 1.84 -5.03 13.30
N ILE A 167 0.62 -4.71 13.74
CA ILE A 167 0.39 -3.69 14.79
C ILE A 167 0.36 -4.33 16.19
N GLY A 168 0.14 -5.64 16.29
CA GLY A 168 0.13 -6.36 17.57
C GLY A 168 -1.17 -6.22 18.37
N ILE A 169 -2.26 -5.75 17.74
CA ILE A 169 -3.57 -5.65 18.40
C ILE A 169 -4.30 -6.99 18.22
N ASN A 170 -4.36 -7.77 19.29
CA ASN A 170 -5.08 -9.04 19.29
C ASN A 170 -6.60 -8.83 19.18
N SER A 171 -7.26 -9.64 18.34
CA SER A 171 -8.71 -9.60 18.13
C SER A 171 -9.26 -8.19 17.79
N PRO A 172 -8.75 -7.52 16.74
CA PRO A 172 -9.16 -6.17 16.38
C PRO A 172 -10.67 -6.10 16.11
N ARG A 173 -11.31 -5.04 16.60
CA ARG A 173 -12.73 -4.79 16.34
C ARG A 173 -12.94 -4.50 14.86
N ILE A 174 -13.88 -5.19 14.24
CA ILE A 174 -14.25 -5.01 12.84
C ILE A 174 -15.59 -4.27 12.79
N GLY A 175 -15.58 -3.04 12.29
CA GLY A 175 -16.78 -2.25 12.00
C GLY A 175 -17.08 -2.21 10.51
N LEU A 176 -18.36 -2.26 10.14
CA LEU A 176 -18.81 -2.09 8.75
C LEU A 176 -19.35 -0.66 8.57
N LEU A 177 -18.65 0.17 7.81
CA LEU A 177 -19.08 1.55 7.56
C LEU A 177 -20.45 1.58 6.85
N SER A 178 -21.37 2.35 7.42
CA SER A 178 -22.77 2.44 7.01
C SER A 178 -23.32 3.84 7.29
N ASN A 179 -24.58 4.07 6.92
CA ASN A 179 -25.35 5.28 7.24
C ASN A 179 -26.25 5.12 8.49
N GLY A 180 -25.81 4.29 9.44
CA GLY A 180 -26.51 3.97 10.68
C GLY A 180 -26.05 2.64 11.30
N GLU A 181 -26.12 2.56 12.62
CA GLU A 181 -25.63 1.43 13.43
C GLU A 181 -26.51 0.16 13.31
N GLU A 182 -27.80 0.29 13.00
CA GLU A 182 -28.68 -0.87 12.96
C GLU A 182 -28.31 -1.78 11.77
N GLY A 183 -28.32 -3.10 11.98
CA GLY A 183 -27.97 -4.08 10.94
C GLY A 183 -28.88 -4.08 9.71
N THR A 184 -29.98 -3.32 9.74
CA THR A 184 -30.91 -3.11 8.62
C THR A 184 -30.58 -1.87 7.78
N LYS A 185 -29.63 -1.03 8.21
CA LYS A 185 -29.15 0.17 7.49
C LYS A 185 -28.16 -0.19 6.39
N GLY A 186 -27.86 0.81 5.56
CA GLY A 186 -27.03 0.68 4.38
C GLY A 186 -27.80 0.23 3.13
N ASN A 187 -27.07 0.17 2.02
CA ASN A 187 -27.57 -0.36 0.76
C ASN A 187 -27.56 -1.90 0.74
N LYS A 188 -27.89 -2.52 -0.40
CA LYS A 188 -27.90 -3.98 -0.55
C LYS A 188 -26.54 -4.61 -0.19
N LEU A 189 -25.44 -4.03 -0.66
CA LEU A 189 -24.08 -4.48 -0.37
C LEU A 189 -23.82 -4.54 1.14
N ILE A 190 -24.13 -3.47 1.87
CA ILE A 190 -23.91 -3.39 3.32
C ILE A 190 -24.77 -4.41 4.07
N LYS A 191 -26.07 -4.51 3.77
CA LYS A 191 -26.99 -5.44 4.45
C LYS A 191 -26.59 -6.90 4.25
N GLU A 192 -26.14 -7.26 3.05
CA GLU A 192 -25.67 -8.63 2.76
C GLU A 192 -24.33 -8.90 3.43
N THR A 193 -23.40 -7.94 3.39
CA THR A 193 -22.10 -8.02 4.07
C THR A 193 -22.25 -8.19 5.57
N HIS A 194 -23.15 -7.44 6.20
CA HIS A 194 -23.43 -7.52 7.64
C HIS A 194 -23.80 -8.96 8.06
N LYS A 195 -24.67 -9.63 7.29
CA LYS A 195 -25.06 -11.02 7.55
C LYS A 195 -23.85 -11.96 7.48
N LEU A 196 -23.01 -11.79 6.47
CA LEU A 196 -21.81 -12.62 6.29
C LEU A 196 -20.76 -12.39 7.37
N LEU A 197 -20.52 -11.13 7.75
CA LEU A 197 -19.59 -10.78 8.82
C LEU A 197 -20.04 -11.33 10.17
N LYS A 198 -21.35 -11.29 10.46
CA LYS A 198 -21.91 -11.87 11.68
C LYS A 198 -21.64 -13.39 11.81
N SER A 199 -21.53 -14.10 10.69
CA SER A 199 -21.20 -15.53 10.65
C SER A 199 -19.71 -15.82 10.39
N SER A 200 -18.84 -14.81 10.33
CA SER A 200 -17.46 -14.96 9.88
C SER A 200 -16.49 -15.47 10.95
N GLY A 201 -16.87 -15.39 12.23
CA GLY A 201 -15.99 -15.68 13.37
C GLY A 201 -14.99 -14.55 13.70
N LEU A 202 -15.02 -13.44 12.95
CA LEU A 202 -14.27 -12.24 13.29
C LEU A 202 -14.91 -11.50 14.49
N ASN A 203 -14.14 -10.64 15.15
CA ASN A 203 -14.65 -9.72 16.18
C ASN A 203 -15.45 -8.57 15.54
N PHE A 204 -16.58 -8.92 14.91
CA PHE A 204 -17.47 -8.00 14.22
C PHE A 204 -18.38 -7.30 15.22
N ILE A 205 -18.23 -5.98 15.33
CA ILE A 205 -18.98 -5.15 16.28
C ILE A 205 -20.25 -4.54 15.70
N GLY A 206 -20.56 -4.81 14.43
CA GLY A 206 -21.72 -4.28 13.75
C GLY A 206 -21.38 -3.15 12.77
N ASN A 207 -22.41 -2.40 12.39
CA ASN A 207 -22.23 -1.23 11.55
C ASN A 207 -21.68 -0.07 12.37
N ILE A 208 -20.90 0.79 11.73
CA ILE A 208 -20.39 2.05 12.30
C ILE A 208 -20.71 3.20 11.35
N GLU A 209 -20.81 4.41 11.88
CA GLU A 209 -21.00 5.63 11.12
C GLU A 209 -19.69 6.41 10.98
N GLY A 210 -19.68 7.41 10.09
CA GLY A 210 -18.47 8.23 9.88
C GLY A 210 -18.05 9.05 11.11
N GLN A 211 -18.97 9.31 12.04
CA GLN A 211 -18.68 10.01 13.31
C GLN A 211 -17.96 9.13 14.34
N ASP A 212 -17.99 7.81 14.17
CA ASP A 212 -17.34 6.84 15.05
C ASP A 212 -15.86 6.62 14.67
N ILE A 213 -15.41 7.28 13.60
CA ILE A 213 -14.04 7.25 13.06
C ILE A 213 -13.26 8.46 13.56
#